data_AF-A0A6M2E3Y8-F1
#
_entry.id   AF-A0A6M2E3Y8-F1
#
_cell.length_a   1.000
_cell.length_b   1.000
_cell.length_c   1.000
_cell.angle_alpha   90.00
_cell.angle_beta   90.00
_cell.angle_gamma   90.00
#
_symmetry.space_group_name_H-M   'P 1'
#
loop_
_entity.id
_entity.type
_entity.pdbx_description
1 polymer ?
#
loop_
_entity_poly.entity_id
_entity_poly.type
_entity_poly.pdbx_seq_one_letter_code
_entity_poly.pdbx_strand_id
1 'polypeptide(L)'
;WKPELCIKYPAPIKEPSEMLTPAEEIMNSFHSRTITVPDIVYKHHPSRVTMSMLPSIMDSSVSKRLLACVLAALKANGSHGVFSEVTVGDKNVVDFYTKLGFLEIALPDFLSDEIFFLGRTF
;
A
#
# COMPACT_ATOMS: atom_id res chain seq x y z
N TRP A 1 -0.70 -0.51 18.35
CA TRP A 1 -1.56 -0.84 17.20
C TRP A 1 -1.64 -2.34 16.91
N LYS A 2 -0.57 -3.05 16.49
CA LYS A 2 -0.69 -4.48 16.12
C LYS A 2 -1.21 -5.39 17.24
N PRO A 3 -0.66 -5.36 18.47
CA PRO A 3 -1.20 -6.20 19.56
C PRO A 3 -2.67 -5.92 19.87
N GLU A 4 -3.08 -4.65 19.84
CA GLU A 4 -4.47 -4.22 20.08
C GLU A 4 -5.40 -4.69 18.96
N LEU A 5 -4.96 -4.68 17.70
CA LEU A 5 -5.71 -5.24 16.58
C LEU A 5 -5.91 -6.76 16.73
N CYS A 6 -4.87 -7.49 17.12
CA CYS A 6 -4.97 -8.94 17.36
C CYS A 6 -5.96 -9.28 18.48
N ILE A 7 -6.07 -8.42 19.51
CA ILE A 7 -7.06 -8.57 20.58
C ILE A 7 -8.48 -8.28 20.07
N LYS A 8 -8.65 -7.20 19.29
CA LYS A 8 -9.96 -6.80 18.76
C LYS A 8 -10.48 -7.76 17.67
N TYR A 9 -9.58 -8.35 16.91
CA TYR A 9 -9.87 -9.27 15.81
C TYR A 9 -9.09 -10.58 16.00
N PRO A 10 -9.61 -11.51 16.82
CA PRO A 10 -8.98 -12.80 17.06
C PRO A 10 -8.80 -13.60 15.77
N ALA A 11 -7.80 -14.48 15.74
CA ALA A 11 -7.61 -15.38 14.61
C ALA A 11 -8.85 -16.28 14.45
N PRO A 12 -9.40 -16.43 13.23
CA PRO A 12 -10.52 -17.32 13.00
C PRO A 12 -10.14 -18.77 13.34
N ILE A 13 -10.98 -19.44 14.13
CA ILE A 13 -10.81 -20.86 14.47
C ILE A 13 -11.75 -21.65 13.57
N LYS A 14 -11.21 -22.22 12.49
CA LYS A 14 -11.93 -23.06 11.54
C LYS A 14 -11.15 -24.32 11.22
N GLU A 15 -11.86 -25.39 10.90
CA GLU A 15 -11.25 -26.62 10.42
C GLU A 15 -10.55 -26.39 9.08
N PRO A 16 -9.44 -27.09 8.76
CA PRO A 16 -8.69 -26.90 7.51
C PRO A 16 -9.51 -27.08 6.22
N SER A 17 -10.64 -27.78 6.30
CA SER A 17 -11.58 -27.98 5.18
C SER A 17 -12.52 -26.80 4.94
N GLU A 18 -12.65 -25.87 5.89
CA GLU A 18 -13.54 -24.72 5.78
C GLU A 18 -12.81 -23.50 5.22
N MET A 19 -13.38 -22.92 4.17
CA MET A 19 -12.86 -21.67 3.60
C MET A 19 -13.10 -20.51 4.57
N LEU A 20 -12.10 -19.63 4.66
CA LEU A 20 -12.25 -18.34 5.32
C LEU A 20 -13.14 -17.43 4.45
N THR A 21 -13.95 -16.60 5.10
CA THR A 21 -14.58 -15.46 4.45
C THR A 21 -13.54 -14.36 4.20
N PRO A 22 -13.77 -13.41 3.28
CA PRO A 22 -12.83 -12.32 3.03
C PRO A 22 -12.49 -11.51 4.28
N ALA A 23 -13.45 -11.33 5.19
CA ALA A 23 -13.21 -10.66 6.46
C ALA A 23 -12.28 -11.49 7.37
N GLU A 24 -12.48 -12.80 7.43
CA GLU A 24 -11.63 -13.72 8.21
C GLU A 24 -10.22 -13.83 7.64
N GLU A 25 -10.04 -13.78 6.33
CA GLU A 25 -8.72 -13.68 5.69
C GLU A 25 -7.98 -12.43 6.17
N ILE A 26 -8.65 -11.27 6.20
CA ILE A 26 -8.09 -10.03 6.72
C ILE A 26 -7.76 -10.15 8.21
N MET A 27 -8.67 -10.70 9.02
CA MET A 27 -8.42 -10.90 10.46
C MET A 27 -7.22 -11.83 10.69
N ASN A 28 -7.15 -12.95 9.97
CA ASN A 28 -6.04 -13.89 10.02
C ASN A 28 -4.72 -13.20 9.62
N SER A 29 -4.75 -12.31 8.63
CA SER A 29 -3.56 -11.57 8.17
C SER A 29 -2.92 -10.71 9.28
N PHE A 30 -3.67 -10.25 10.27
CA PHE A 30 -3.09 -9.50 11.39
C PHE A 30 -2.13 -10.37 12.24
N HIS A 31 -2.37 -11.68 12.28
CA HIS A 31 -1.60 -12.64 13.07
C HIS A 31 -0.44 -13.24 12.28
N SER A 32 -0.62 -13.48 10.98
CA SER A 32 0.34 -14.21 10.13
C SER A 32 1.14 -13.36 9.14
N ARG A 33 0.67 -12.16 8.76
CA ARG A 33 1.29 -11.42 7.66
C ARG A 33 2.48 -10.58 8.13
N THR A 34 3.66 -10.94 7.63
CA THR A 34 4.90 -10.14 7.65
C THR A 34 5.35 -9.94 6.21
N ILE A 35 4.62 -9.14 5.46
CA ILE A 35 5.20 -8.54 4.26
C ILE A 35 6.17 -7.48 4.73
N THR A 36 7.45 -7.74 4.50
CA THR A 36 8.52 -6.77 4.76
C THR A 36 8.82 -6.06 3.46
N VAL A 37 8.61 -4.75 3.45
CA VAL A 37 9.04 -3.90 2.34
C VAL A 37 10.57 -3.94 2.26
N PRO A 38 11.17 -4.25 1.09
CA PRO A 38 12.63 -4.33 0.97
C PRO A 38 13.33 -3.00 1.31
N ASP A 39 14.47 -3.07 2.00
CA ASP A 39 15.23 -1.88 2.44
C ASP A 39 15.61 -0.95 1.29
N ILE A 40 15.86 -1.51 0.10
CA ILE A 40 16.17 -0.74 -1.10
C ILE A 40 15.03 0.21 -1.49
N VAL A 41 13.77 -0.15 -1.23
CA VAL A 41 12.61 0.73 -1.45
C VAL A 41 12.74 1.95 -0.53
N TYR A 42 12.99 1.74 0.76
CA TYR A 42 13.15 2.83 1.73
C TYR A 42 14.35 3.73 1.45
N LYS A 43 15.44 3.18 0.92
CA LYS A 43 16.63 3.96 0.53
C LYS A 43 16.29 5.05 -0.48
N HIS A 44 15.46 4.73 -1.47
CA HIS A 44 15.07 5.67 -2.53
C HIS A 44 13.76 6.41 -2.23
N HIS A 45 12.89 5.81 -1.42
CA HIS A 45 11.55 6.30 -1.09
C HIS A 45 11.27 6.08 0.40
N PRO A 46 11.75 6.96 1.29
CA PRO A 46 11.67 6.73 2.73
C PRO A 46 10.26 6.83 3.31
N SER A 47 9.30 7.38 2.56
CA SER A 47 7.93 7.57 3.03
C SER A 47 6.94 6.64 2.31
N ARG A 48 6.00 6.07 3.06
CA ARG A 48 4.89 5.29 2.49
C ARG A 48 3.64 6.15 2.37
N VAL A 49 2.94 6.06 1.24
CA VAL A 49 1.65 6.73 1.04
C VAL A 49 0.61 5.74 0.51
N THR A 50 -0.62 5.87 0.99
CA THR A 50 -1.78 5.12 0.48
C THR A 50 -2.89 6.13 0.24
N MET A 51 -3.53 6.08 -0.93
CA MET A 51 -4.59 7.00 -1.31
C MET A 51 -5.76 6.23 -1.93
N SER A 52 -6.96 6.65 -1.60
CA SER A 52 -8.18 6.15 -2.21
C SER A 52 -9.16 7.30 -2.42
N MET A 53 -9.86 7.28 -3.55
CA MET A 53 -10.88 8.26 -3.90
C MET A 53 -12.23 7.56 -3.99
N LEU A 54 -13.27 8.20 -3.45
CA LEU A 54 -14.62 7.69 -3.62
C LEU A 54 -15.04 7.83 -5.09
N PRO A 55 -15.80 6.87 -5.64
CA PRO A 55 -16.27 6.94 -7.04
C PRO A 55 -17.12 8.16 -7.36
N SER A 56 -17.75 8.77 -6.34
CA SER A 56 -18.51 10.02 -6.49
C SER A 56 -17.65 11.25 -6.79
N ILE A 57 -16.33 11.17 -6.58
CA ILE A 57 -15.41 12.27 -6.86
C ILE A 57 -14.95 12.19 -8.31
N MET A 58 -15.68 12.90 -9.19
CA MET A 58 -15.41 12.93 -10.63
C MET A 58 -14.25 13.85 -11.01
N ASP A 59 -13.93 14.84 -10.18
CA ASP A 59 -12.86 15.80 -10.44
C ASP A 59 -11.48 15.18 -10.16
N SER A 60 -10.83 14.73 -11.23
CA SER A 60 -9.46 14.17 -11.18
C SER A 60 -8.39 15.13 -10.64
N SER A 61 -8.67 16.43 -10.56
CA SER A 61 -7.72 17.39 -9.98
C SER A 61 -7.68 17.33 -8.44
N VAL A 62 -8.70 16.76 -7.79
CA VAL A 62 -8.74 16.59 -6.33
C VAL A 62 -7.64 15.65 -5.86
N SER A 63 -7.47 14.49 -6.50
CA SER A 63 -6.43 13.52 -6.12
C SER A 63 -5.03 14.11 -6.33
N LYS A 64 -4.82 14.87 -7.42
CA LYS A 64 -3.57 15.57 -7.70
C LYS A 64 -3.24 16.62 -6.65
N ARG A 65 -4.21 17.45 -6.26
CA ARG A 65 -4.03 18.47 -5.20
C ARG A 65 -3.78 17.83 -3.84
N LEU A 66 -4.55 16.80 -3.49
CA LEU A 66 -4.37 16.06 -2.25
C LEU A 66 -2.96 15.48 -2.16
N LEU A 67 -2.52 14.80 -3.22
CA LEU A 67 -1.17 14.28 -3.29
C LEU A 67 -0.13 15.41 -3.19
N ALA A 68 -0.30 16.51 -3.93
CA ALA A 68 0.64 17.63 -3.87
C ALA A 68 0.81 18.19 -2.45
N CYS A 69 -0.28 18.32 -1.68
CA CYS A 69 -0.22 18.73 -0.28
C CYS A 69 0.55 17.72 0.59
N VAL A 70 0.28 16.42 0.42
CA VAL A 70 1.00 15.36 1.15
C VAL A 70 2.49 15.35 0.79
N LEU A 71 2.82 15.44 -0.50
CA LEU A 71 4.21 15.47 -0.97
C LEU A 71 4.96 16.70 -0.45
N ALA A 72 4.33 17.88 -0.45
CA ALA A 72 4.92 19.09 0.10
C ALA A 72 5.20 18.96 1.60
N ALA A 73 4.26 18.40 2.37
CA ALA A 73 4.45 18.14 3.79
C ALA A 73 5.59 17.15 4.04
N LEU A 74 5.64 16.04 3.31
CA LEU A 74 6.71 15.05 3.44
C LEU A 74 8.09 15.63 3.07
N LYS A 75 8.17 16.39 1.97
CA LYS A 75 9.40 17.08 1.55
C LYS A 75 9.88 18.07 2.61
N ALA A 76 8.97 18.86 3.19
CA ALA A 76 9.30 19.79 4.27
C ALA A 76 9.80 19.09 5.55
N ASN A 77 9.46 17.81 5.73
CA ASN A 77 9.93 16.97 6.85
C ASN A 77 11.15 16.11 6.47
N GLY A 78 11.84 16.43 5.38
CA GLY A 78 13.12 15.81 5.01
C GLY A 78 13.00 14.49 4.25
N SER A 79 11.79 14.09 3.85
CA SER A 79 11.63 12.97 2.92
C SER A 79 12.11 13.37 1.52
N HIS A 80 12.69 12.44 0.77
CA HIS A 80 13.11 12.63 -0.64
C HIS A 80 12.31 11.78 -1.63
N GLY A 81 11.38 10.95 -1.17
CA GLY A 81 10.53 10.15 -2.03
C GLY A 81 9.44 9.37 -1.30
N VAL A 82 8.43 8.96 -2.06
CA VAL A 82 7.29 8.17 -1.57
C VAL A 82 7.13 6.87 -2.34
N PHE A 83 6.64 5.84 -1.68
CA PHE A 83 6.21 4.60 -2.32
C PHE A 83 4.80 4.17 -1.88
N SER A 84 4.18 3.34 -2.71
CA SER A 84 2.91 2.68 -2.45
C SER A 84 3.03 1.20 -2.80
N GLU A 85 2.48 0.35 -1.94
CA GLU A 85 2.32 -1.08 -2.20
C GLU A 85 1.05 -1.30 -3.01
N VAL A 86 1.14 -2.11 -4.07
CA VAL A 86 0.04 -2.41 -4.98
C VAL A 86 -0.08 -3.91 -5.17
N THR A 87 -1.31 -4.41 -5.10
CA THR A 87 -1.61 -5.82 -5.38
C THR A 87 -1.44 -6.11 -6.86
N VAL A 88 -0.77 -7.22 -7.19
CA VAL A 88 -0.64 -7.71 -8.56
C VAL A 88 -2.03 -7.97 -9.14
N GLY A 89 -2.29 -7.42 -10.33
CA GLY A 89 -3.58 -7.55 -11.03
C GLY A 89 -4.58 -6.41 -10.80
N ASP A 90 -4.37 -5.53 -9.82
CA ASP A 90 -5.23 -4.36 -9.61
C ASP A 90 -4.87 -3.20 -10.57
N LYS A 91 -5.28 -3.35 -11.84
CA LYS A 91 -5.01 -2.36 -12.90
C LYS A 91 -5.56 -0.97 -12.58
N ASN A 92 -6.65 -0.87 -11.83
CA ASN A 92 -7.27 0.42 -11.49
C ASN A 92 -6.36 1.22 -10.54
N VAL A 93 -5.80 0.55 -9.54
CA VAL A 93 -4.84 1.18 -8.60
C VAL A 93 -3.56 1.57 -9.34
N VAL A 94 -3.05 0.71 -10.22
CA VAL A 94 -1.88 1.03 -11.05
C VAL A 94 -2.12 2.27 -11.89
N ASP A 95 -3.18 2.30 -12.67
CA ASP A 95 -3.53 3.45 -13.52
C ASP A 95 -3.73 4.73 -12.71
N PHE A 96 -4.31 4.63 -11.52
CA PHE A 96 -4.49 5.76 -10.61
C PHE A 96 -3.14 6.35 -10.19
N TYR A 97 -2.21 5.52 -9.72
CA TYR A 97 -0.89 5.97 -9.27
C TYR A 97 0.00 6.42 -10.44
N THR A 98 -0.06 5.77 -11.60
CA THR A 98 0.66 6.19 -12.81
C THR A 98 0.20 7.58 -13.28
N LYS A 99 -1.12 7.87 -13.26
CA LYS A 99 -1.65 9.22 -13.55
C LYS A 99 -1.19 10.29 -12.55
N LEU A 100 -0.78 9.86 -11.36
CA LEU A 100 -0.20 10.70 -10.31
C LEU A 100 1.33 10.78 -10.40
N GLY A 101 1.95 10.19 -11.43
CA GLY A 101 3.38 10.25 -11.69
C GLY A 101 4.22 9.26 -10.89
N PHE A 102 3.61 8.19 -10.35
CA PHE A 102 4.35 7.08 -9.78
C PHE A 102 4.80 6.12 -10.88
N LEU A 103 5.98 5.54 -10.68
CA LEU A 103 6.59 4.56 -11.56
C LEU A 103 6.88 3.27 -10.80
N GLU A 104 6.90 2.15 -11.48
CA GLU A 104 7.25 0.87 -10.87
C GLU A 104 8.70 0.86 -10.39
N ILE A 105 8.91 0.38 -9.15
CA ILE A 105 10.23 0.19 -8.58
C ILE A 105 10.69 -1.22 -8.97
N ALA A 106 11.68 -1.29 -9.87
CA ALA A 106 12.29 -2.56 -10.25
C ALA A 106 13.05 -3.17 -9.07
N LEU A 107 12.64 -4.35 -8.63
CA LEU A 107 13.26 -5.09 -7.53
C LEU A 107 13.59 -6.52 -7.99
N PRO A 108 14.73 -6.74 -8.68
CA PRO A 108 15.08 -8.05 -9.23
C PRO A 108 15.15 -9.17 -8.18
N ASP A 109 15.58 -8.82 -6.97
CA ASP A 109 15.78 -9.76 -5.86
C ASP A 109 14.54 -9.92 -4.96
N PHE A 110 13.44 -9.22 -5.28
CA PHE A 110 12.17 -9.32 -4.56
C PHE A 110 11.14 -10.05 -5.42
N LEU A 111 10.93 -11.32 -5.09
CA LEU A 111 9.92 -12.16 -5.75
C LEU A 111 8.68 -12.22 -4.87
N SER A 112 7.63 -11.49 -5.25
CA SER A 112 6.30 -11.61 -4.66
C SER A 112 5.28 -11.67 -5.79
N ASP A 113 4.45 -12.72 -5.77
CA ASP A 113 3.35 -12.87 -6.72
C ASP A 113 2.10 -12.08 -6.29
N GLU A 114 2.09 -11.56 -5.07
CA GLU A 114 0.95 -10.84 -4.50
C GLU A 114 1.05 -9.33 -4.66
N ILE A 115 2.26 -8.77 -4.51
CA ILE A 115 2.46 -7.33 -4.44
C ILE A 115 3.71 -6.84 -5.18
N PHE A 116 3.67 -5.58 -5.56
CA PHE A 116 4.81 -4.84 -6.06
C PHE A 116 4.73 -3.38 -5.60
N PHE A 117 5.77 -2.60 -5.87
CA PHE A 117 5.88 -1.24 -5.37
C PHE A 117 5.92 -0.22 -6.50
N LEU A 118 5.17 0.86 -6.33
CA LEU A 118 5.26 2.07 -7.14
C LEU A 118 5.92 3.18 -6.32
N GLY A 119 6.80 3.96 -6.94
CA GLY A 119 7.59 5.01 -6.32
C GLY A 119 7.51 6.34 -7.06
N ARG A 120 7.71 7.43 -6.32
CA ARG A 120 7.84 8.79 -6.86
C ARG A 120 8.78 9.61 -5.99
N THR A 121 9.72 10.34 -6.61
CA THR A 121 10.60 11.30 -5.93
C THR A 121 10.06 12.74 -6.02
N PHE A 122 10.57 13.64 -5.18
CA PHE A 122 10.17 15.07 -5.14
C PHE A 122 11.01 16.00 -6.02
#